data_AF-A0A8F1M9X8-F1
#
_entry.id   AF-A0A8F1M9X8-F1
#
_cell.length_a   1.000
_cell.length_b   1.000
_cell.length_c   1.000
_cell.angle_alpha   90.00
_cell.angle_beta   90.00
_cell.angle_gamma   90.00
#
_symmetry.space_group_name_H-M   'P 1'
#
loop_
_entity.id
_entity.type
_entity.pdbx_description
1 polymer ?
#
loop_
_entity_poly.entity_id
_entity_poly.type
_entity_poly.pdbx_seq_one_letter_code
_entity_poly.pdbx_strand_id
1 'polypeptide(L)'
;MKNGLRNIEEFTAEHFEEKYGIRTEQLLDLKALKGDSSDNLPGVPGIGQKTAVKLLQEYETLDGVYEHLDEQKGALRTKLENGRESAYLTKQVAEIWTDAPIELDWDVADVNDCDFARVTEILQKLEFNSLIGRLPRTMQAENEKKEEPKLDIPRIEKLPDMPMFEAENIIYIDSSEPDVIYISSNPESAWTAKIDEISQSMWQLLAQGIVIAADVKQLYHALDNHGVAVRFHEVWDVGQAAFLIDPLKRDRSLNALSGDFSDDNSAPYQLARLHKIYREQKVYMSNNSQIARVAYEFDFPVIWALFQMEKRGMKLDRYAIKTDGR
;
A
#
# COMPACT_ATOMS: atom_id res chain seq x y z
N MET A 1 -24.93 4.97 -3.59
CA MET A 1 -23.90 5.61 -2.73
C MET A 1 -22.95 6.42 -3.59
N LYS A 2 -22.93 7.75 -3.50
CA LYS A 2 -22.01 8.61 -4.29
C LYS A 2 -20.80 9.13 -3.49
N ASN A 3 -20.88 9.11 -2.16
CA ASN A 3 -19.79 9.45 -1.25
C ASN A 3 -19.79 8.33 -0.19
N GLY A 4 -18.65 7.69 0.09
CA GLY A 4 -18.56 6.63 1.10
C GLY A 4 -18.99 7.07 2.51
N LEU A 5 -18.74 6.22 3.52
CA LEU A 5 -19.13 6.34 4.95
C LEU A 5 -18.78 7.67 5.68
N ARG A 6 -18.25 8.70 5.00
CA ARG A 6 -17.92 10.02 5.56
C ARG A 6 -19.12 10.93 5.79
N ASN A 7 -20.22 10.72 5.06
CA ASN A 7 -21.44 11.52 5.19
C ASN A 7 -22.62 10.60 5.54
N ILE A 8 -22.53 9.92 6.68
CA ILE A 8 -23.66 9.16 7.23
C ILE A 8 -24.59 10.18 7.88
N GLU A 9 -25.82 10.20 7.39
CA GLU A 9 -26.90 10.98 7.99
C GLU A 9 -27.70 10.03 8.88
N GLU A 10 -27.87 10.40 10.14
CA GLU A 10 -28.73 9.68 11.06
C GLU A 10 -30.19 10.01 10.78
N PHE A 11 -31.04 8.99 10.70
CA PHE A 11 -32.46 9.14 10.43
C PHE A 11 -33.28 8.77 11.67
N THR A 12 -33.70 9.78 12.42
CA THR A 12 -34.78 9.65 13.40
C THR A 12 -36.15 9.85 12.72
N ALA A 13 -37.24 9.51 13.40
CA ALA A 13 -38.58 9.75 12.87
C ALA A 13 -38.82 11.25 12.61
N GLU A 14 -38.39 12.12 13.52
CA GLU A 14 -38.50 13.58 13.39
C GLU A 14 -37.68 14.10 12.21
N HIS A 15 -36.41 13.67 12.11
CA HIS A 15 -35.53 14.08 11.00
C HIS A 15 -36.05 13.60 9.64
N PHE A 16 -36.64 12.40 9.60
CA PHE A 16 -37.30 11.89 8.40
C PHE A 16 -38.48 12.79 8.01
N GLU A 17 -39.36 13.13 8.95
CA GLU A 17 -40.53 13.97 8.71
C GLU A 17 -40.15 15.38 8.26
N GLU A 18 -39.16 16.00 8.90
CA GLU A 18 -38.62 17.31 8.50
C GLU A 18 -38.08 17.29 7.06
N LYS A 19 -37.39 16.22 6.70
CA LYS A 19 -36.74 16.09 5.39
C LYS A 19 -37.71 15.72 4.26
N TYR A 20 -38.64 14.82 4.51
CA TYR A 20 -39.54 14.26 3.50
C TYR A 20 -40.93 14.89 3.51
N GLY A 21 -41.33 15.55 4.59
CA GLY A 21 -42.63 16.17 4.77
C GLY A 21 -43.78 15.18 4.96
N ILE A 22 -43.49 13.91 5.25
CA ILE A 22 -44.46 12.82 5.49
C ILE A 22 -43.95 11.93 6.62
N ARG A 23 -44.87 11.20 7.27
CA ARG A 23 -44.55 10.23 8.32
C ARG A 23 -43.76 9.04 7.76
N THR A 24 -42.97 8.39 8.61
CA THR A 24 -42.16 7.21 8.27
C THR A 24 -43.01 6.08 7.67
N GLU A 25 -44.21 5.86 8.21
CA GLU A 25 -45.19 4.86 7.74
C GLU A 25 -45.63 5.09 6.28
N GLN A 26 -45.58 6.33 5.80
CA GLN A 26 -45.99 6.70 4.44
C GLN A 26 -44.88 6.49 3.40
N LEU A 27 -43.68 6.07 3.82
CA LEU A 27 -42.54 5.86 2.91
C LEU A 27 -42.86 4.83 1.82
N LEU A 28 -43.57 3.76 2.18
CA LEU A 28 -43.97 2.72 1.24
C LEU A 28 -44.94 3.27 0.18
N ASP A 29 -45.93 4.05 0.59
CA ASP A 29 -46.89 4.69 -0.31
C ASP A 29 -46.23 5.78 -1.18
N LEU A 30 -45.23 6.47 -0.63
CA LEU A 30 -44.41 7.41 -1.40
C LEU A 30 -43.66 6.68 -2.52
N LYS A 31 -43.07 5.50 -2.24
CA LYS A 31 -42.44 4.66 -3.26
C LYS A 31 -43.47 4.12 -4.26
N ALA A 32 -44.66 3.73 -3.80
CA ALA A 32 -45.74 3.27 -4.67
C ALA A 32 -46.16 4.32 -5.71
N LEU A 33 -46.23 5.60 -5.31
CA LEU A 33 -46.59 6.69 -6.22
C LEU A 33 -45.43 7.14 -7.11
N LYS A 34 -44.23 7.37 -6.55
CA LYS A 34 -43.11 7.98 -7.29
C LYS A 34 -42.22 6.96 -8.02
N GLY A 35 -42.31 5.69 -7.65
CA GLY A 35 -41.39 4.64 -8.04
C GLY A 35 -40.07 4.63 -7.26
N ASP A 36 -39.26 3.62 -7.55
CA ASP A 36 -37.89 3.46 -7.08
C ASP A 36 -37.00 3.01 -8.25
N SER A 37 -36.24 3.96 -8.81
CA SER A 37 -35.37 3.68 -9.96
C SER A 37 -34.25 2.71 -9.65
N SER A 38 -33.84 2.60 -8.37
CA SER A 38 -32.75 1.68 -7.98
C SER A 38 -33.18 0.22 -8.01
N ASP A 39 -34.45 -0.02 -7.67
CA ASP A 39 -35.10 -1.33 -7.69
C ASP A 39 -35.93 -1.56 -8.96
N ASN A 40 -35.79 -0.68 -9.97
CA ASN A 40 -36.55 -0.70 -11.22
C ASN A 40 -38.08 -0.74 -11.01
N LEU A 41 -38.57 -0.06 -9.97
CA LEU A 41 -39.98 0.05 -9.64
C LEU A 41 -40.57 1.31 -10.29
N PRO A 42 -41.54 1.18 -11.21
CA PRO A 42 -42.01 2.31 -12.02
C PRO A 42 -42.92 3.29 -11.28
N GLY A 43 -43.63 2.86 -10.22
CA GLY A 43 -44.65 3.67 -9.56
C GLY A 43 -45.73 4.16 -10.54
N VAL A 44 -46.22 5.40 -10.37
CA VAL A 44 -47.12 6.04 -11.34
C VAL A 44 -46.31 6.87 -12.36
N PRO A 45 -46.34 6.53 -13.66
CA PRO A 45 -45.59 7.27 -14.67
C PRO A 45 -45.90 8.77 -14.68
N GLY A 46 -44.86 9.58 -14.49
CA GLY A 46 -44.96 11.03 -14.49
C GLY A 46 -45.45 11.66 -13.19
N ILE A 47 -45.54 10.90 -12.09
CA ILE A 47 -45.65 11.42 -10.71
C ILE A 47 -44.27 11.33 -10.05
N GLY A 48 -43.72 12.48 -9.68
CA GLY A 48 -42.44 12.55 -8.95
C GLY A 48 -42.63 12.74 -7.45
N GLN A 49 -41.52 12.72 -6.70
CA GLN A 49 -41.52 12.83 -5.23
C GLN A 49 -42.35 14.00 -4.69
N LYS A 50 -42.23 15.21 -5.28
CA LYS A 50 -42.97 16.39 -4.81
C LYS A 50 -44.49 16.22 -4.90
N THR A 51 -44.96 15.64 -6.01
CA THR A 51 -46.39 15.41 -6.24
C THR A 51 -46.90 14.30 -5.33
N ALA A 52 -46.14 13.21 -5.18
CA ALA A 52 -46.48 12.12 -4.28
C ALA A 52 -46.54 12.57 -2.81
N VAL A 53 -45.57 13.35 -2.33
CA VAL A 53 -45.57 13.94 -0.98
C VAL A 53 -46.81 14.79 -0.75
N LYS A 54 -47.15 15.67 -1.70
CA LYS A 54 -48.36 16.50 -1.58
C LYS A 54 -49.63 15.65 -1.45
N LEU A 55 -49.77 14.62 -2.28
CA LEU A 55 -50.91 13.70 -2.23
C LEU A 55 -50.99 12.96 -0.89
N LEU A 56 -49.85 12.53 -0.35
CA LEU A 56 -49.80 11.83 0.94
C LEU A 56 -49.96 12.74 2.15
N GLN A 57 -49.61 14.02 2.05
CA GLN A 57 -49.94 15.02 3.08
C GLN A 57 -51.45 15.27 3.16
N GLU A 58 -52.14 15.19 2.02
CA GLU A 58 -53.57 15.49 1.91
C GLU A 58 -54.45 14.27 2.20
N TYR A 59 -54.07 13.10 1.71
CA TYR A 59 -54.90 11.88 1.74
C TYR A 59 -54.30 10.72 2.54
N GLU A 60 -53.15 10.94 3.19
CA GLU A 60 -52.44 10.05 4.10
C GLU A 60 -51.88 8.74 3.51
N THR A 61 -52.65 8.00 2.70
CA THR A 61 -52.28 6.67 2.20
C THR A 61 -52.47 6.57 0.69
N LEU A 62 -51.85 5.56 0.07
CA LEU A 62 -52.09 5.25 -1.35
C LEU A 62 -53.58 5.03 -1.63
N ASP A 63 -54.27 4.33 -0.73
CA ASP A 63 -55.70 4.07 -0.85
C ASP A 63 -56.50 5.37 -0.74
N GLY A 64 -56.17 6.23 0.23
CA GLY A 64 -56.79 7.55 0.38
C GLY A 64 -56.66 8.42 -0.88
N VAL A 65 -55.51 8.36 -1.57
CA VAL A 65 -55.30 9.06 -2.85
C VAL A 65 -56.24 8.56 -3.94
N TYR A 66 -56.48 7.24 -4.01
CA TYR A 66 -57.36 6.65 -5.02
C TYR A 66 -58.85 6.74 -4.65
N GLU A 67 -59.19 6.83 -3.36
CA GLU A 67 -60.54 7.12 -2.88
C GLU A 67 -61.00 8.53 -3.27
N HIS A 68 -60.08 9.51 -3.31
CA HIS A 68 -60.34 10.90 -3.67
C HIS A 68 -59.84 11.24 -5.10
N LEU A 69 -59.87 10.24 -6.00
CA LEU A 69 -59.39 10.41 -7.38
C LEU A 69 -60.24 11.40 -8.19
N ASP A 70 -61.51 11.54 -7.86
CA ASP A 70 -62.47 12.45 -8.48
C ASP A 70 -62.21 13.93 -8.14
N GLU A 71 -61.56 14.21 -7.00
CA GLU A 71 -61.09 15.55 -6.62
C GLU A 71 -59.89 16.02 -7.46
N GLN A 72 -59.14 15.07 -8.05
CA GLN A 72 -57.98 15.35 -8.88
C GLN A 72 -58.39 15.87 -10.26
N LYS A 73 -57.64 16.85 -10.79
CA LYS A 73 -57.96 17.52 -12.07
C LYS A 73 -56.87 17.36 -13.13
N GLY A 74 -57.30 17.38 -14.39
CA GLY A 74 -56.42 17.43 -15.56
C GLY A 74 -55.45 16.26 -15.65
N ALA A 75 -54.20 16.54 -16.02
CA ALA A 75 -53.19 15.52 -16.28
C ALA A 75 -52.81 14.67 -15.06
N LEU A 76 -53.00 15.19 -13.82
CA LEU A 76 -52.69 14.42 -12.61
C LEU A 76 -53.67 13.24 -12.45
N ARG A 77 -54.96 13.50 -12.62
CA ARG A 77 -56.01 12.48 -12.56
C ARG A 77 -55.77 11.38 -13.60
N THR A 78 -55.52 11.76 -14.86
CA THR A 78 -55.25 10.80 -15.94
C THR A 78 -54.02 9.93 -15.64
N LYS A 79 -52.96 10.49 -15.04
CA LYS A 79 -51.78 9.72 -14.64
C LYS A 79 -52.09 8.72 -13.53
N LEU A 80 -52.83 9.14 -12.50
CA LEU A 80 -53.24 8.27 -11.40
C LEU A 80 -54.17 7.15 -11.92
N GLU A 81 -55.17 7.48 -12.73
CA GLU A 81 -56.08 6.49 -13.34
C GLU A 81 -55.30 5.44 -14.14
N ASN A 82 -54.41 5.86 -15.04
CA ASN A 82 -53.63 4.94 -15.88
C ASN A 82 -52.53 4.19 -15.11
N GLY A 83 -52.04 4.76 -14.00
CA GLY A 83 -50.94 4.22 -13.21
C GLY A 83 -51.37 3.40 -12.01
N ARG A 84 -52.67 3.18 -11.79
CA ARG A 84 -53.20 2.52 -10.59
C ARG A 84 -52.58 1.14 -10.34
N GLU A 85 -52.66 0.25 -11.33
CA GLU A 85 -52.10 -1.11 -11.20
C GLU A 85 -50.60 -1.08 -10.91
N SER A 86 -49.87 -0.18 -11.60
CA SER A 86 -48.43 0.00 -11.41
C SER A 86 -48.09 0.47 -9.99
N ALA A 87 -48.90 1.35 -9.41
CA ALA A 87 -48.71 1.83 -8.05
C ALA A 87 -48.91 0.72 -7.01
N TYR A 88 -50.00 -0.05 -7.11
CA TYR A 88 -50.28 -1.15 -6.18
C TYR A 88 -49.27 -2.30 -6.33
N LEU A 89 -48.86 -2.63 -7.56
CA LEU A 89 -47.79 -3.59 -7.79
C LEU A 89 -46.47 -3.11 -7.18
N THR A 90 -46.13 -1.83 -7.35
CA THR A 90 -44.94 -1.24 -6.73
C THR A 90 -45.02 -1.31 -5.21
N LYS A 91 -46.19 -1.02 -4.62
CA LYS A 91 -46.41 -1.14 -3.16
C LYS A 91 -46.15 -2.56 -2.67
N GLN A 92 -46.72 -3.55 -3.36
CA GLN A 92 -46.56 -4.97 -3.01
C GLN A 92 -45.10 -5.43 -3.10
N VAL A 93 -44.37 -5.02 -4.14
CA VAL A 93 -42.97 -5.44 -4.35
C VAL A 93 -42.01 -4.70 -3.42
N ALA A 94 -42.29 -3.45 -3.07
CA ALA A 94 -41.45 -2.64 -2.19
C ALA A 94 -41.68 -2.92 -0.69
N GLU A 95 -42.70 -3.70 -0.34
CA GLU A 95 -43.03 -4.03 1.04
C GLU A 95 -41.94 -4.90 1.68
N ILE A 96 -41.45 -4.48 2.85
CA ILE A 96 -40.47 -5.24 3.62
C ILE A 96 -41.23 -6.27 4.46
N TRP A 97 -40.98 -7.55 4.22
CA TRP A 97 -41.52 -8.63 5.02
C TRP A 97 -40.69 -8.78 6.30
N THR A 98 -41.33 -8.62 7.46
CA THR A 98 -40.70 -8.65 8.78
C THR A 98 -40.90 -9.98 9.51
N ASP A 99 -41.49 -10.97 8.85
CA ASP A 99 -41.85 -12.30 9.35
C ASP A 99 -40.98 -13.42 8.73
N ALA A 100 -39.76 -13.09 8.31
CA ALA A 100 -38.82 -14.06 7.76
C ALA A 100 -38.61 -15.23 8.76
N PRO A 101 -38.70 -16.51 8.31
CA PRO A 101 -38.65 -17.67 9.18
C PRO A 101 -37.21 -18.02 9.58
N ILE A 102 -36.53 -17.08 10.21
CA ILE A 102 -35.16 -17.20 10.71
C ILE A 102 -35.15 -16.89 12.21
N GLU A 103 -34.52 -17.76 13.01
CA GLU A 103 -34.24 -17.48 14.41
C GLU A 103 -32.84 -16.86 14.51
N LEU A 104 -32.75 -15.69 15.14
CA LEU A 104 -31.48 -15.02 15.40
C LEU A 104 -30.96 -15.45 16.77
N ASP A 105 -29.78 -16.09 16.78
CA ASP A 105 -29.04 -16.38 18.00
C ASP A 105 -28.18 -15.17 18.36
N TRP A 106 -28.53 -14.50 19.46
CA TRP A 106 -27.82 -13.31 19.94
C TRP A 106 -26.42 -13.62 20.44
N ASP A 107 -26.18 -14.84 20.92
CA ASP A 107 -24.86 -15.26 21.40
C ASP A 107 -23.89 -15.40 20.21
N VAL A 108 -24.38 -15.86 19.05
CA VAL A 108 -23.60 -15.93 17.80
C VAL A 108 -23.39 -14.55 17.17
N ALA A 109 -24.33 -13.62 17.38
CA ALA A 109 -24.24 -12.26 16.85
C ALA A 109 -23.34 -11.33 17.68
N ASP A 110 -22.68 -11.84 18.74
CA ASP A 110 -21.77 -11.05 19.56
C ASP A 110 -20.50 -10.67 18.78
N VAL A 111 -20.37 -9.38 18.49
CA VAL A 111 -19.22 -8.81 17.79
C VAL A 111 -18.01 -8.54 18.70
N ASN A 112 -18.15 -8.79 20.00
CA ASN A 112 -17.08 -8.57 20.97
C ASN A 112 -16.13 -9.78 21.10
N ASP A 113 -16.57 -10.99 20.70
CA ASP A 113 -15.77 -12.22 20.74
C ASP A 113 -15.05 -12.50 19.41
N CYS A 114 -14.23 -11.54 18.96
CA CYS A 114 -13.50 -11.65 17.70
C CYS A 114 -12.05 -12.11 17.91
N ASP A 115 -11.61 -13.15 17.19
CA ASP A 115 -10.22 -13.61 17.18
C ASP A 115 -9.36 -12.72 16.26
N PHE A 116 -8.77 -11.67 16.85
CA PHE A 116 -7.95 -10.72 16.11
C PHE A 116 -6.62 -11.27 15.62
N ALA A 117 -6.07 -12.29 16.28
CA ALA A 117 -4.87 -12.95 15.81
C ALA A 117 -5.18 -13.63 14.47
N ARG A 118 -6.30 -14.36 14.41
CA ARG A 118 -6.75 -15.00 13.18
C ARG A 118 -7.11 -14.00 12.09
N VAL A 119 -7.75 -12.89 12.42
CA VAL A 119 -8.03 -11.80 11.46
C VAL A 119 -6.72 -11.23 10.91
N THR A 120 -5.72 -10.99 11.76
CA THR A 120 -4.42 -10.46 11.34
C THR A 120 -3.70 -11.41 10.39
N GLU A 121 -3.69 -12.72 10.67
CA GLU A 121 -3.15 -13.73 9.76
C GLU A 121 -3.83 -13.69 8.39
N ILE A 122 -5.16 -13.60 8.36
CA ILE A 122 -5.93 -13.52 7.12
C ILE A 122 -5.57 -12.24 6.36
N LEU A 123 -5.51 -11.09 7.04
CA LEU A 123 -5.15 -9.81 6.42
C LEU A 123 -3.71 -9.81 5.89
N GLN A 124 -2.77 -10.43 6.61
CA GLN A 124 -1.38 -10.60 6.15
C GLN A 124 -1.31 -11.49 4.91
N LYS A 125 -2.03 -12.62 4.92
CA LYS A 125 -2.12 -13.53 3.77
C LYS A 125 -2.73 -12.85 2.54
N LEU A 126 -3.64 -11.91 2.75
CA LEU A 126 -4.28 -11.11 1.70
C LEU A 126 -3.50 -9.81 1.37
N GLU A 127 -2.34 -9.59 1.99
CA GLU A 127 -1.49 -8.40 1.84
C GLU A 127 -2.17 -7.07 2.18
N PHE A 128 -3.23 -7.10 2.99
CA PHE A 128 -3.96 -5.92 3.46
C PHE A 128 -3.31 -5.25 4.67
N ASN A 129 -2.01 -4.95 4.54
CA ASN A 129 -1.17 -4.39 5.60
C ASN A 129 -1.69 -3.05 6.15
N SER A 130 -2.35 -2.24 5.30
CA SER A 130 -2.93 -0.96 5.71
C SER A 130 -4.16 -1.09 6.64
N LEU A 131 -4.89 -2.21 6.56
CA LEU A 131 -6.05 -2.47 7.40
C LEU A 131 -5.63 -2.96 8.79
N ILE A 132 -4.55 -3.74 8.88
CA ILE A 132 -3.97 -4.18 10.15
C ILE A 132 -3.66 -2.97 11.05
N GLY A 133 -3.02 -1.94 10.49
CA GLY A 133 -2.70 -0.70 11.23
C GLY A 133 -3.91 0.16 11.62
N ARG A 134 -5.10 -0.14 11.10
CA ARG A 134 -6.36 0.54 11.42
C ARG A 134 -7.22 -0.20 12.43
N LEU A 135 -6.84 -1.41 12.84
CA LEU A 135 -7.53 -2.14 13.89
C LEU A 135 -7.41 -1.37 15.22
N PRO A 136 -8.48 -1.32 16.05
CA PRO A 136 -8.47 -0.61 17.33
C PRO A 136 -7.30 -1.06 18.22
N ARG A 137 -6.69 -0.15 19.00
CA ARG A 137 -5.50 -0.46 19.82
C ARG A 137 -5.71 -1.54 20.87
N THR A 138 -6.94 -1.71 21.37
CA THR A 138 -7.34 -2.80 22.28
C THR A 138 -7.49 -4.15 21.57
N MET A 139 -7.42 -4.15 20.24
CA MET A 139 -7.67 -5.28 19.34
C MET A 139 -6.47 -5.57 18.43
N GLN A 140 -5.48 -4.68 18.40
CA GLN A 140 -4.13 -5.05 18.02
C GLN A 140 -3.69 -5.99 19.13
N ALA A 141 -3.49 -7.28 18.82
CA ALA A 141 -2.78 -8.17 19.71
C ALA A 141 -1.63 -7.37 20.32
N GLU A 142 -1.44 -7.43 21.64
CA GLU A 142 -0.18 -6.99 22.23
C GLU A 142 0.88 -7.45 21.25
N ASN A 143 1.59 -6.51 20.63
CA ASN A 143 2.74 -6.86 19.82
C ASN A 143 3.56 -7.67 20.80
N GLU A 144 3.49 -9.00 20.71
CA GLU A 144 4.52 -9.88 21.21
C GLU A 144 5.75 -9.16 20.74
N LYS A 145 6.52 -8.64 21.70
CA LYS A 145 7.74 -7.90 21.44
C LYS A 145 8.43 -8.72 20.38
N LYS A 146 8.41 -8.26 19.12
CA LYS A 146 9.19 -8.91 18.06
C LYS A 146 10.57 -8.86 18.66
N GLU A 147 11.10 -10.02 19.06
CA GLU A 147 12.46 -10.11 19.55
C GLU A 147 13.27 -9.29 18.57
N GLU A 148 13.95 -8.25 19.07
CA GLU A 148 14.78 -7.41 18.24
C GLU A 148 15.65 -8.36 17.42
N PRO A 149 15.61 -8.27 16.08
CA PRO A 149 16.28 -9.26 15.26
C PRO A 149 17.74 -9.28 15.67
N LYS A 150 18.18 -10.41 16.22
CA LYS A 150 19.55 -10.56 16.70
C LYS A 150 20.48 -10.46 15.49
N LEU A 151 21.09 -9.31 15.33
CA LEU A 151 22.09 -9.06 14.30
C LEU A 151 23.42 -9.69 14.75
N ASP A 152 24.06 -10.40 13.83
CA ASP A 152 25.44 -10.85 14.01
C ASP A 152 26.36 -9.67 13.70
N ILE A 153 26.79 -8.98 14.75
CA ILE A 153 27.61 -7.76 14.63
C ILE A 153 29.08 -8.17 14.39
N PRO A 154 29.67 -7.85 13.22
CA PRO A 154 31.03 -8.24 12.91
C PRO A 154 32.05 -7.48 13.76
N ARG A 155 33.13 -8.17 14.11
CA ARG A 155 34.33 -7.53 14.69
C ARG A 155 35.11 -6.83 13.59
N ILE A 156 35.50 -5.58 13.84
CA ILE A 156 36.30 -4.80 12.88
C ILE A 156 37.78 -4.96 13.19
N GLU A 157 38.54 -5.37 12.18
CA GLU A 157 39.99 -5.49 12.22
C GLU A 157 40.62 -4.65 11.10
N LYS A 158 41.91 -4.32 11.21
CA LYS A 158 42.61 -3.68 10.09
C LYS A 158 42.76 -4.66 8.94
N LEU A 159 42.64 -4.19 7.70
CA LEU A 159 42.92 -5.00 6.52
C LEU A 159 44.38 -5.48 6.56
N PRO A 160 44.65 -6.80 6.51
CA PRO A 160 46.01 -7.31 6.47
C PRO A 160 46.64 -7.09 5.08
N ASP A 161 47.97 -7.12 5.00
CA ASP A 161 48.70 -6.97 3.73
C ASP A 161 48.34 -8.04 2.67
N MET A 162 47.97 -9.24 3.14
CA MET A 162 47.55 -10.38 2.31
C MET A 162 46.20 -10.92 2.82
N PRO A 163 45.07 -10.30 2.42
CA PRO A 163 43.74 -10.77 2.82
C PRO A 163 43.33 -12.01 2.03
N MET A 164 42.48 -12.85 2.64
CA MET A 164 41.78 -13.93 1.95
C MET A 164 40.31 -13.55 1.86
N PHE A 165 39.88 -13.06 0.69
CA PHE A 165 38.47 -12.78 0.42
C PHE A 165 37.73 -14.08 0.04
N GLU A 166 36.50 -14.22 0.54
CA GLU A 166 35.60 -15.29 0.12
C GLU A 166 34.93 -14.95 -1.22
N ALA A 167 34.06 -15.84 -1.71
CA ALA A 167 33.31 -15.63 -2.95
C ALA A 167 32.31 -14.45 -2.87
N GLU A 168 31.77 -14.17 -1.68
CA GLU A 168 30.78 -13.11 -1.45
C GLU A 168 31.39 -12.05 -0.51
N ASN A 169 31.46 -10.80 -0.95
CA ASN A 169 32.12 -9.73 -0.20
C ASN A 169 31.20 -8.51 -0.08
N ILE A 170 30.78 -8.20 1.15
CA ILE A 170 30.03 -6.97 1.44
C ILE A 170 31.01 -5.83 1.59
N ILE A 171 30.71 -4.73 0.90
CA ILE A 171 31.46 -3.48 0.96
C ILE A 171 30.55 -2.38 1.50
N TYR A 172 31.04 -1.68 2.52
CA TYR A 172 30.38 -0.52 3.11
C TYR A 172 31.38 0.64 3.22
N ILE A 173 30.93 1.84 2.85
CA ILE A 173 31.67 3.09 3.03
C ILE A 173 30.84 3.95 3.98
N ASP A 174 31.46 4.41 5.06
CA ASP A 174 30.80 5.27 6.03
C ASP A 174 30.63 6.67 5.43
N SER A 175 29.39 7.17 5.42
CA SER A 175 29.11 8.52 4.95
C SER A 175 29.79 9.63 5.77
N SER A 176 30.14 9.34 7.03
CA SER A 176 30.86 10.26 7.92
C SER A 176 32.38 10.27 7.67
N GLU A 177 32.93 9.18 7.14
CA GLU A 177 34.35 9.00 6.79
C GLU A 177 34.46 8.41 5.37
N PRO A 178 34.24 9.23 4.32
CA PRO A 178 34.07 8.75 2.95
C PRO A 178 35.35 8.17 2.30
N ASP A 179 36.50 8.32 2.97
CA ASP A 179 37.78 7.71 2.60
C ASP A 179 38.01 6.34 3.27
N VAL A 180 37.17 5.95 4.23
CA VAL A 180 37.27 4.68 4.96
C VAL A 180 36.29 3.66 4.40
N ILE A 181 36.79 2.47 4.14
CA ILE A 181 36.01 1.35 3.63
C ILE A 181 36.05 0.17 4.58
N TYR A 182 34.94 -0.55 4.61
CA TYR A 182 34.77 -1.79 5.34
C TYR A 182 34.46 -2.93 4.38
N ILE A 183 35.16 -4.05 4.52
CA ILE A 183 35.02 -5.23 3.67
C ILE A 183 34.73 -6.43 4.57
N SER A 184 33.63 -7.14 4.32
CA SER A 184 33.20 -8.27 5.13
C SER A 184 32.85 -9.46 4.25
N SER A 185 33.63 -10.52 4.36
CA SER A 185 33.42 -11.79 3.65
C SER A 185 32.57 -12.80 4.44
N ASN A 186 32.32 -12.52 5.73
CA ASN A 186 31.50 -13.36 6.61
C ASN A 186 30.83 -12.50 7.70
N PRO A 187 29.74 -12.97 8.34
CA PRO A 187 29.02 -12.17 9.35
C PRO A 187 29.80 -11.89 10.64
N GLU A 188 30.86 -12.63 10.94
CA GLU A 188 31.56 -12.56 12.23
C GLU A 188 32.66 -11.48 12.25
N SER A 189 33.21 -11.12 11.09
CA SER A 189 34.37 -10.25 10.96
C SER A 189 34.31 -9.36 9.72
N ALA A 190 34.95 -8.20 9.84
CA ALA A 190 35.16 -7.29 8.73
C ALA A 190 36.49 -6.58 8.86
N TRP A 191 37.07 -6.21 7.72
CA TRP A 191 38.28 -5.41 7.66
C TRP A 191 37.98 -3.96 7.37
N THR A 192 38.80 -3.05 7.91
CA THR A 192 38.78 -1.62 7.61
C THR A 192 40.13 -1.15 7.10
N ALA A 193 40.11 -0.23 6.14
CA ALA A 193 41.28 0.47 5.60
C ALA A 193 40.85 1.81 4.97
N LYS A 194 41.81 2.70 4.70
CA LYS A 194 41.55 3.82 3.77
C LYS A 194 41.55 3.31 2.35
N ILE A 195 40.69 3.88 1.49
CA ILE A 195 40.55 3.47 0.09
C ILE A 195 41.88 3.60 -0.68
N ASP A 196 42.68 4.63 -0.39
CA ASP A 196 43.97 4.89 -1.02
C ASP A 196 45.11 3.98 -0.54
N GLU A 197 44.95 3.32 0.61
CA GLU A 197 45.88 2.32 1.15
C GLU A 197 45.66 0.93 0.52
N ILE A 198 44.50 0.68 -0.09
CA ILE A 198 44.19 -0.60 -0.74
C ILE A 198 44.83 -0.66 -2.12
N SER A 199 45.79 -1.58 -2.28
CA SER A 199 46.49 -1.78 -3.55
C SER A 199 45.56 -2.20 -4.69
N GLN A 200 45.92 -1.82 -5.93
CA GLN A 200 45.19 -2.23 -7.13
C GLN A 200 45.01 -3.76 -7.23
N SER A 201 46.00 -4.55 -6.80
CA SER A 201 45.91 -6.02 -6.80
C SER A 201 44.81 -6.54 -5.87
N MET A 202 44.59 -5.90 -4.72
CA MET A 202 43.50 -6.26 -3.80
C MET A 202 42.13 -5.95 -4.41
N TRP A 203 42.00 -4.82 -5.11
CA TRP A 203 40.78 -4.49 -5.86
C TRP A 203 40.48 -5.50 -6.97
N GLN A 204 41.51 -5.95 -7.70
CA GLN A 204 41.36 -7.00 -8.70
C GLN A 204 40.99 -8.35 -8.09
N LEU A 205 41.47 -8.64 -6.88
CA LEU A 205 41.08 -9.85 -6.14
C LEU A 205 39.61 -9.81 -5.73
N LEU A 206 39.13 -8.69 -5.17
CA LEU A 206 37.71 -8.49 -4.84
C LEU A 206 36.81 -8.61 -6.08
N ALA A 207 37.28 -8.13 -7.24
CA ALA A 207 36.54 -8.22 -8.49
C ALA A 207 36.33 -9.66 -9.00
N GLN A 208 37.09 -10.65 -8.50
CA GLN A 208 36.87 -12.07 -8.81
C GLN A 208 35.66 -12.67 -8.06
N GLY A 209 35.24 -12.05 -6.96
CA GLY A 209 34.06 -12.44 -6.21
C GLY A 209 32.84 -11.58 -6.54
N ILE A 210 31.74 -11.87 -5.86
CA ILE A 210 30.53 -11.05 -5.86
C ILE A 210 30.74 -9.90 -4.89
N VAL A 211 30.60 -8.67 -5.38
CA VAL A 211 30.63 -7.47 -4.55
C VAL A 211 29.21 -7.03 -4.20
N ILE A 212 28.90 -7.00 -2.91
CA ILE A 212 27.58 -6.64 -2.38
C ILE A 212 27.68 -5.27 -1.71
N ALA A 213 26.79 -4.34 -2.06
CA ALA A 213 26.75 -3.01 -1.45
C ALA A 213 25.32 -2.50 -1.33
N ALA A 214 25.12 -1.51 -0.46
CA ALA A 214 23.83 -0.81 -0.33
C ALA A 214 23.40 -0.17 -1.65
N ASP A 215 24.34 0.50 -2.32
CA ASP A 215 24.23 1.11 -3.65
C ASP A 215 25.59 0.94 -4.35
N VAL A 216 25.64 0.07 -5.36
CA VAL A 216 26.88 -0.27 -6.08
C VAL A 216 27.33 0.87 -6.98
N LYS A 217 26.40 1.68 -7.50
CA LYS A 217 26.76 2.84 -8.32
C LYS A 217 27.47 3.91 -7.49
N GLN A 218 26.97 4.17 -6.28
CA GLN A 218 27.62 5.08 -5.34
C GLN A 218 28.97 4.54 -4.86
N LEU A 219 29.10 3.23 -4.67
CA LEU A 219 30.40 2.59 -4.41
C LEU A 219 31.40 2.91 -5.54
N TYR A 220 31.02 2.75 -6.81
CA TYR A 220 31.92 3.08 -7.91
C TYR A 220 32.35 4.56 -7.92
N HIS A 221 31.45 5.50 -7.64
CA HIS A 221 31.79 6.92 -7.52
C HIS A 221 32.75 7.19 -6.34
N ALA A 222 32.53 6.56 -5.19
CA ALA A 222 33.40 6.72 -4.04
C ALA A 222 34.82 6.21 -4.30
N LEU A 223 34.94 5.08 -5.01
CA LEU A 223 36.24 4.55 -5.46
C LEU A 223 36.92 5.46 -6.48
N ASP A 224 36.16 5.97 -7.47
CA ASP A 224 36.69 6.86 -8.50
C ASP A 224 37.21 8.19 -7.92
N ASN A 225 36.52 8.74 -6.92
CA ASN A 225 36.94 9.94 -6.21
C ASN A 225 38.29 9.78 -5.50
N HIS A 226 38.68 8.55 -5.18
CA HIS A 226 39.98 8.20 -4.60
C HIS A 226 40.96 7.62 -5.63
N GLY A 227 40.67 7.76 -6.93
CA GLY A 227 41.55 7.32 -8.02
C GLY A 227 41.60 5.80 -8.22
N VAL A 228 40.67 5.04 -7.62
CA VAL A 228 40.60 3.58 -7.78
C VAL A 228 39.83 3.24 -9.04
N ALA A 229 40.52 2.62 -10.00
CA ALA A 229 39.92 2.15 -11.25
C ALA A 229 39.71 0.63 -11.19
N VAL A 230 38.49 0.20 -10.87
CA VAL A 230 38.09 -1.21 -10.83
C VAL A 230 36.71 -1.41 -11.46
N ARG A 231 36.50 -2.57 -12.08
CA ARG A 231 35.18 -3.04 -12.51
C ARG A 231 34.96 -4.39 -11.85
N PHE A 232 33.93 -4.49 -11.02
CA PHE A 232 33.51 -5.75 -10.43
C PHE A 232 32.77 -6.59 -11.48
N HIS A 233 33.10 -7.88 -11.57
CA HIS A 233 32.50 -8.78 -12.56
C HIS A 233 31.06 -9.15 -12.20
N GLU A 234 30.83 -9.44 -10.92
CA GLU A 234 29.52 -9.72 -10.36
C GLU A 234 29.24 -8.77 -9.20
N VAL A 235 28.03 -8.22 -9.17
CA VAL A 235 27.60 -7.28 -8.14
C VAL A 235 26.22 -7.64 -7.62
N TRP A 236 25.98 -7.30 -6.36
CA TRP A 236 24.67 -7.30 -5.75
C TRP A 236 24.37 -5.92 -5.18
N ASP A 237 23.44 -5.22 -5.82
CA ASP A 237 22.94 -3.95 -5.33
C ASP A 237 21.71 -4.18 -4.45
N VAL A 238 21.88 -3.99 -3.14
CA VAL A 238 20.83 -4.24 -2.15
C VAL A 238 19.63 -3.31 -2.35
N GLY A 239 19.86 -2.05 -2.72
CA GLY A 239 18.81 -1.08 -3.01
C GLY A 239 17.98 -1.46 -4.24
N GLN A 240 18.65 -1.86 -5.32
CA GLN A 240 17.99 -2.29 -6.56
C GLN A 240 17.25 -3.62 -6.36
N ALA A 241 17.86 -4.58 -5.65
CA ALA A 241 17.18 -5.82 -5.28
C ALA A 241 15.92 -5.54 -4.44
N ALA A 242 15.99 -4.60 -3.48
CA ALA A 242 14.84 -4.21 -2.67
C ALA A 242 13.72 -3.57 -3.51
N PHE A 243 14.07 -2.76 -4.52
CA PHE A 243 13.10 -2.22 -5.47
C PHE A 243 12.41 -3.30 -6.28
N LEU A 244 13.16 -4.28 -6.78
CA LEU A 244 12.61 -5.39 -7.57
C LEU A 244 11.70 -6.31 -6.76
N ILE A 245 12.02 -6.55 -5.48
CA ILE A 245 11.23 -7.38 -4.58
C ILE A 245 9.92 -6.68 -4.19
N ASP A 246 9.98 -5.40 -3.83
CA ASP A 246 8.81 -4.60 -3.47
C ASP A 246 8.94 -3.16 -4.02
N PRO A 247 8.40 -2.92 -5.23
CA PRO A 247 8.40 -1.58 -5.83
C PRO A 247 7.58 -0.55 -5.04
N LEU A 248 6.61 -1.00 -4.22
CA LEU A 248 5.72 -0.13 -3.45
C LEU A 248 6.27 0.24 -2.07
N LYS A 249 7.30 -0.47 -1.59
CA LYS A 249 8.00 -0.13 -0.34
C LYS A 249 8.63 1.26 -0.44
N ARG A 250 8.13 2.18 0.40
CA ARG A 250 8.56 3.59 0.42
C ARG A 250 9.92 3.78 1.08
N ASP A 251 10.12 3.17 2.26
CA ASP A 251 11.38 3.25 3.00
C ASP A 251 12.24 2.02 2.70
N ARG A 252 13.35 2.25 2.01
CA ARG A 252 14.36 1.25 1.64
C ARG A 252 15.70 1.49 2.36
N SER A 253 15.69 2.22 3.47
CA SER A 253 16.87 2.32 4.34
C SER A 253 17.30 0.94 4.84
N LEU A 254 18.58 0.78 5.18
CA LEU A 254 19.09 -0.49 5.73
C LEU A 254 18.33 -0.89 7.00
N ASN A 255 17.92 0.08 7.83
CA ASN A 255 17.10 -0.15 9.02
C ASN A 255 15.73 -0.73 8.63
N ALA A 256 15.02 -0.10 7.69
CA ALA A 256 13.69 -0.55 7.26
C ALA A 256 13.72 -1.88 6.47
N LEU A 257 14.81 -2.17 5.76
CA LEU A 257 14.99 -3.42 5.02
C LEU A 257 15.40 -4.58 5.94
N SER A 258 16.30 -4.34 6.90
CA SER A 258 16.70 -5.35 7.88
C SER A 258 15.67 -5.54 9.00
N GLY A 259 14.75 -4.59 9.20
CA GLY A 259 13.84 -4.57 10.35
C GLY A 259 14.53 -4.29 11.68
N ASP A 260 15.80 -3.84 11.65
CA ASP A 260 16.52 -3.34 12.81
C ASP A 260 16.30 -1.82 12.93
N PHE A 261 15.69 -1.41 14.04
CA PHE A 261 15.40 -0.01 14.37
C PHE A 261 16.27 0.52 15.50
N SER A 262 17.40 -0.14 15.78
CA SER A 262 18.41 0.43 16.67
C SER A 262 18.93 1.76 16.12
N ASP A 263 19.22 2.70 17.03
CA ASP A 263 19.78 4.01 16.68
C ASP A 263 21.28 3.94 16.32
N ASP A 264 21.90 2.76 16.45
CA ASP A 264 23.31 2.54 16.14
C ASP A 264 23.51 2.46 14.62
N ASN A 265 24.20 3.46 14.06
CA ASN A 265 24.52 3.54 12.64
C ASN A 265 26.00 3.33 12.36
N SER A 266 26.76 2.80 13.33
CA SER A 266 28.17 2.47 13.15
C SER A 266 28.37 1.42 12.05
N ALA A 267 29.56 1.42 11.44
CA ALA A 267 29.91 0.48 10.37
C ALA A 267 29.63 -1.01 10.71
N PRO A 268 29.92 -1.54 11.92
CA PRO A 268 29.54 -2.91 12.29
C PRO A 268 28.03 -3.18 12.15
N TYR A 269 27.18 -2.27 12.62
CA TYR A 269 25.73 -2.43 12.51
C TYR A 269 25.26 -2.36 11.05
N GLN A 270 25.82 -1.46 10.25
CA GLN A 270 25.47 -1.37 8.82
C GLN A 270 25.87 -2.63 8.06
N LEU A 271 27.05 -3.19 8.35
CA LEU A 271 27.48 -4.47 7.79
C LEU A 271 26.56 -5.62 8.23
N ALA A 272 26.17 -5.68 9.49
CA ALA A 272 25.26 -6.71 9.99
C ALA A 272 23.88 -6.62 9.32
N ARG A 273 23.36 -5.40 9.12
CA ARG A 273 22.12 -5.15 8.35
C ARG A 273 22.26 -5.61 6.91
N LEU A 274 23.36 -5.27 6.24
CA LEU A 274 23.63 -5.70 4.86
C LEU A 274 23.70 -7.23 4.74
N HIS A 275 24.39 -7.93 5.65
CA HIS A 275 24.44 -9.40 5.70
C HIS A 275 23.04 -10.00 5.80
N LYS A 276 22.23 -9.50 6.75
CA LYS A 276 20.86 -9.98 6.94
C LYS A 276 20.01 -9.75 5.68
N ILE A 277 20.02 -8.53 5.15
CA ILE A 277 19.21 -8.16 3.97
C ILE A 277 19.64 -9.01 2.77
N TYR A 278 20.94 -9.12 2.50
CA TYR A 278 21.46 -9.90 1.39
C TYR A 278 21.03 -11.38 1.48
N ARG A 279 21.12 -11.98 2.67
CA ARG A 279 20.66 -13.36 2.91
C ARG A 279 19.17 -13.52 2.60
N GLU A 280 18.33 -12.60 3.07
CA GLU A 280 16.89 -12.62 2.83
C GLU A 280 16.54 -12.41 1.35
N GLN A 281 17.20 -11.46 0.68
CA GLN A 281 17.02 -11.22 -0.74
C GLN A 281 17.46 -12.44 -1.58
N LYS A 282 18.57 -13.12 -1.22
CA LYS A 282 18.98 -14.38 -1.87
C LYS A 282 17.93 -15.46 -1.78
N VAL A 283 17.34 -15.67 -0.61
CA VAL A 283 16.26 -16.65 -0.40
C VAL A 283 15.01 -16.26 -1.19
N TYR A 284 14.69 -14.97 -1.26
CA TYR A 284 13.57 -14.51 -2.08
C TYR A 284 13.81 -14.78 -3.56
N MET A 285 14.99 -14.41 -4.08
CA MET A 285 15.36 -14.56 -5.49
C MET A 285 15.42 -16.03 -5.92
N SER A 286 15.87 -16.94 -5.05
CA SER A 286 15.88 -18.38 -5.35
C SER A 286 14.48 -18.98 -5.52
N ASN A 287 13.48 -18.39 -4.85
CA ASN A 287 12.08 -18.79 -4.96
C ASN A 287 11.31 -18.03 -6.07
N ASN A 288 11.89 -16.98 -6.65
CA ASN A 288 11.25 -16.09 -7.62
C ASN A 288 12.13 -15.88 -8.86
N SER A 289 12.21 -16.91 -9.71
CA SER A 289 13.13 -16.95 -10.86
C SER A 289 12.96 -15.82 -11.87
N GLN A 290 11.75 -15.30 -12.06
CA GLN A 290 11.51 -14.17 -12.97
C GLN A 290 12.14 -12.87 -12.47
N ILE A 291 12.00 -12.58 -11.17
CA ILE A 291 12.58 -11.38 -10.54
C ILE A 291 14.11 -11.52 -10.51
N ALA A 292 14.61 -12.70 -10.15
CA ALA A 292 16.04 -13.00 -10.20
C ALA A 292 16.62 -12.77 -11.59
N ARG A 293 15.93 -13.21 -12.65
CA ARG A 293 16.36 -12.98 -14.04
C ARG A 293 16.50 -11.50 -14.36
N VAL A 294 15.53 -10.67 -13.95
CA VAL A 294 15.59 -9.21 -14.15
C VAL A 294 16.80 -8.62 -13.43
N ALA A 295 17.03 -9.01 -12.17
CA ALA A 295 18.17 -8.53 -11.39
C ALA A 295 19.52 -8.86 -12.06
N TYR A 296 19.75 -10.14 -12.40
CA TYR A 296 21.05 -10.60 -12.88
C TYR A 296 21.33 -10.31 -14.37
N GLU A 297 20.32 -10.39 -15.23
CA GLU A 297 20.52 -10.22 -16.68
C GLU A 297 20.41 -8.76 -17.14
N PHE A 298 19.71 -7.91 -16.38
CA PHE A 298 19.40 -6.54 -16.80
C PHE A 298 19.88 -5.49 -15.80
N ASP A 299 19.37 -5.49 -14.57
CA ASP A 299 19.56 -4.35 -13.66
C ASP A 299 21.00 -4.26 -13.14
N PHE A 300 21.54 -5.33 -12.56
CA PHE A 300 22.91 -5.33 -12.02
C PHE A 300 23.99 -5.08 -13.10
N PRO A 301 23.94 -5.69 -14.31
CA PRO A 301 24.92 -5.41 -15.35
C PRO A 301 24.94 -3.96 -15.85
N VAL A 302 23.79 -3.29 -15.84
CA VAL A 302 23.65 -1.91 -16.35
C VAL A 302 24.26 -0.87 -15.39
N ILE A 303 24.41 -1.19 -14.10
CA ILE A 303 24.97 -0.27 -13.08
C ILE A 303 26.33 0.30 -13.51
N TRP A 304 27.22 -0.55 -14.03
CA TRP A 304 28.54 -0.11 -14.51
C TRP A 304 28.43 0.90 -15.66
N ALA A 305 27.54 0.65 -16.63
CA ALA A 305 27.34 1.54 -17.75
C ALA A 305 26.79 2.90 -17.31
N LEU A 306 25.83 2.90 -16.37
CA LEU A 306 25.28 4.13 -15.79
C LEU A 306 26.34 4.93 -15.04
N PHE A 307 27.15 4.28 -14.22
CA PHE A 307 28.30 4.92 -13.57
C PHE A 307 29.24 5.56 -14.60
N GLN A 308 29.62 4.86 -15.66
CA GLN A 308 30.49 5.40 -16.70
C GLN A 308 29.88 6.60 -17.45
N MET A 309 28.57 6.58 -17.68
CA MET A 309 27.83 7.70 -18.26
C MET A 309 27.87 8.93 -17.34
N GLU A 310 27.63 8.74 -16.04
CA GLU A 310 27.67 9.80 -15.03
C GLU A 310 29.08 10.38 -14.88
N LYS A 311 30.11 9.52 -14.79
CA LYS A 311 31.52 9.91 -14.73
C LYS A 311 31.96 10.73 -15.95
N ARG A 312 31.55 10.31 -17.15
CA ARG A 312 31.89 11.02 -18.40
C ARG A 312 31.18 12.38 -18.49
N GLY A 313 29.95 12.43 -18.00
CA GLY A 313 29.09 13.61 -18.08
C GLY A 313 28.73 14.02 -19.51
N MET A 314 28.10 15.18 -19.64
CA MET A 314 27.70 15.77 -20.92
C MET A 314 28.25 17.20 -21.04
N LYS A 315 28.82 17.54 -22.20
CA LYS A 315 29.22 18.93 -22.48
C LYS A 315 27.98 19.77 -22.72
N LEU A 316 27.91 20.93 -22.06
CA LEU A 316 26.82 21.89 -22.21
C LEU A 316 27.31 23.14 -22.95
N ASP A 317 26.53 23.60 -23.92
CA ASP A 317 26.72 24.94 -24.50
C ASP A 317 26.17 25.99 -23.53
N ARG A 318 27.10 26.62 -22.79
CA ARG A 318 26.77 27.64 -21.80
C ARG A 318 26.24 28.94 -22.41
N TYR A 319 26.50 29.21 -23.70
CA TYR A 319 25.98 30.40 -24.38
C TYR A 319 24.51 30.22 -24.71
N ALA A 320 24.14 29.10 -25.34
CA ALA A 320 22.75 28.79 -25.67
C ALA A 320 21.84 28.78 -24.42
N ILE A 321 22.31 28.18 -23.31
CA ILE A 321 21.53 28.10 -22.05
C ILE A 321 21.30 29.49 -21.42
N LYS A 322 22.25 30.43 -21.56
CA LYS A 322 22.09 31.80 -21.03
C LYS A 322 21.17 32.67 -21.86
N THR A 323 21.06 32.42 -23.16
CA THR A 323 20.21 33.21 -24.07
C THR A 323 18.74 32.78 -24.05
N ASP A 324 18.43 31.53 -23.69
CA ASP A 324 17.06 31.01 -23.56
C ASP A 324 16.47 31.15 -22.13
N GLY A 325 17.22 31.70 -21.18
CA GLY A 325 16.71 32.07 -19.86
C GLY A 325 15.84 33.33 -19.90
N ARG A 326 14.61 33.20 -20.40
CA ARG A 326 13.49 34.10 -20.08
C ARG A 326 12.72 33.59 -18.87
#